data_AF-A0A918D022-F1
#
_entry.id   AF-A0A918D022-F1
#
_cell.length_a   1.000
_cell.length_b   1.000
_cell.length_c   1.000
_cell.angle_alpha   90.00
_cell.angle_beta   90.00
_cell.angle_gamma   90.00
#
_symmetry.space_group_name_H-M   'P 1'
#
loop_
_entity.id
_entity.type
_entity.pdbx_description
1 polymer ?
#
loop_
_entity_poly.entity_id
_entity_poly.type
_entity_poly.pdbx_seq_one_letter_code
_entity_poly.pdbx_strand_id
1 'polypeptide(L)' 'MQGPREALVAAKVDFRDVSTAAQIEWACEQAEQRLREAFPAVSRVYLDPTPGFAQRRTEGLNPWP' A
#
# COMPACT_ATOMS: atom_id res chain seq x y z
N MET A 1 -17.88 -6.89 -9.50
CA MET A 1 -17.39 -7.93 -10.43
C MET A 1 -16.31 -7.29 -11.28
N GLN A 2 -15.08 -7.81 -11.23
CA GLN A 2 -13.94 -7.28 -11.99
C GLN A 2 -13.87 -8.04 -13.32
N GLY A 3 -13.79 -7.34 -14.44
CA GLY A 3 -13.72 -7.96 -15.76
C GLY A 3 -12.35 -8.62 -16.02
N PRO A 4 -12.23 -9.56 -16.98
CA PRO A 4 -10.97 -10.28 -17.27
C PRO A 4 -9.83 -9.39 -17.80
N ARG A 5 -10.08 -8.09 -18.00
CA ARG A 5 -9.10 -7.08 -18.42
C ARG A 5 -8.78 -6.06 -17.33
N GLU A 6 -9.36 -6.22 -16.15
CA GLU A 6 -9.17 -5.31 -15.03
C GLU A 6 -8.38 -6.00 -13.92
N ALA A 7 -7.35 -5.32 -13.45
CA ALA A 7 -6.50 -5.74 -12.35
C ALA A 7 -6.80 -4.93 -11.08
N LEU A 8 -6.70 -5.59 -9.93
CA LEU A 8 -6.78 -4.97 -8.60
C LEU A 8 -5.41 -5.05 -7.97
N VAL A 9 -4.98 -3.95 -7.34
CA VAL A 9 -3.80 -3.94 -6.47
C VAL A 9 -4.28 -3.80 -5.03
N ALA A 10 -3.86 -4.72 -4.17
CA ALA A 10 -4.01 -4.60 -2.73
C ALA A 10 -2.64 -4.84 -2.10
N ALA A 11 -2.11 -3.87 -1.37
CA ALA A 11 -0.75 -3.93 -0.83
C ALA A 11 -0.67 -3.34 0.58
N LYS A 12 0.14 -3.98 1.43
CA LYS A 12 0.59 -3.39 2.69
C LYS A 12 1.75 -2.46 2.39
N VAL A 13 1.69 -1.24 2.90
CA VAL A 13 2.72 -0.21 2.67
C VAL A 13 3.31 0.21 4.02
N ASP A 14 4.63 0.26 4.08
CA ASP A 14 5.38 0.72 5.23
C ASP A 14 5.58 2.23 5.13
N PHE A 15 5.25 2.95 6.20
CA PHE A 15 5.44 4.38 6.34
C PHE A 15 6.36 4.66 7.52
N ARG A 16 7.08 5.78 7.47
CA ARG A 16 7.92 6.21 8.60
C ARG A 16 7.02 6.52 9.80
N ASP A 17 7.44 6.11 10.99
CA ASP A 17 6.67 6.31 12.22
C ASP A 17 6.36 7.78 12.55
N VAL A 18 7.14 8.70 12.01
CA VAL A 18 6.96 10.16 12.16
C VAL A 18 6.00 10.77 11.13
N SER A 19 5.47 9.98 10.19
CA SER A 19 4.55 10.46 9.18
C SER A 19 3.18 10.74 9.78
N THR A 20 2.61 11.89 9.44
CA THR A 20 1.24 12.23 9.84
C THR A 20 0.21 11.48 8.99
N ALA A 21 -1.02 11.35 9.47
CA ALA A 21 -2.11 10.76 8.70
C ALA A 21 -2.28 11.42 7.33
N ALA A 22 -2.23 12.76 7.27
CA ALA A 22 -2.32 13.51 6.02
C ALA A 22 -1.19 13.20 5.04
N GLN A 23 0.04 12.98 5.54
CA GLN A 23 1.18 12.59 4.69
C GLN A 23 1.00 11.17 4.14
N ILE A 24 0.46 10.26 4.95
CA ILE A 24 0.16 8.89 4.55
C ILE A 24 -0.91 8.87 3.46
N GLU A 25 -2.02 9.60 3.67
CA GLU A 25 -3.10 9.72 2.69
C GLU A 25 -2.59 10.27 1.36
N TRP A 26 -1.84 11.38 1.39
CA TRP A 26 -1.28 11.98 0.18
C TRP A 26 -0.33 11.03 -0.56
N ALA A 27 0.51 10.30 0.18
CA ALA A 27 1.41 9.32 -0.42
C ALA A 27 0.66 8.14 -1.03
N CYS A 28 -0.44 7.69 -0.42
CA CYS A 28 -1.30 6.66 -0.98
C CYS A 28 -1.96 7.11 -2.29
N GLU A 29 -2.51 8.33 -2.34
CA GLU A 29 -3.09 8.89 -3.57
C GLU A 29 -2.06 8.99 -4.70
N GLN A 30 -0.85 9.48 -4.38
CA GLN A 30 0.23 9.60 -5.36
C GLN A 30 0.70 8.23 -5.87
N ALA A 31 0.76 7.22 -4.99
CA ALA A 31 1.10 5.86 -5.37
C ALA A 31 0.02 5.24 -6.26
N GLU A 32 -1.26 5.48 -5.96
CA GLU A 32 -2.37 5.03 -6.80
C GLU A 32 -2.31 5.66 -8.20
N GLN A 33 -2.10 6.97 -8.31
CA GLN A 33 -1.97 7.65 -9.61
C GLN A 33 -0.85 7.04 -10.44
N ARG A 34 0.34 6.87 -9.85
CA ARG A 34 1.50 6.26 -10.52
C ARG A 34 1.22 4.83 -10.98
N LEU A 35 0.52 4.03 -10.16
CA LEU A 35 0.16 2.66 -10.52
C LEU A 35 -0.81 2.62 -11.72
N ARG A 36 -1.81 3.51 -11.74
CA ARG A 36 -2.76 3.61 -12.86
C ARG A 36 -2.10 4.11 -14.14
N GLU A 37 -1.19 5.07 -14.03
CA GLU A 37 -0.40 5.58 -15.17
C GLU A 37 0.52 4.52 -15.75
N ALA A 38 1.24 3.79 -14.90
CA ALA A 38 2.17 2.74 -15.34
C ALA A 38 1.43 1.48 -15.85
N PHE A 39 0.27 1.16 -15.28
CA PHE A 39 -0.50 -0.03 -15.58
C PHE A 39 -1.98 0.32 -15.82
N PRO A 40 -2.36 0.70 -17.06
CA PRO A 40 -3.73 1.12 -17.38
C PRO A 40 -4.82 0.07 -17.10
N ALA A 41 -4.44 -1.22 -16.98
CA ALA A 41 -5.35 -2.29 -16.60
C ALA A 41 -5.74 -2.27 -15.11
N VAL A 42 -5.00 -1.55 -14.26
CA VAL A 42 -5.30 -1.43 -12.83
C VAL A 42 -6.50 -0.50 -12.64
N SER A 43 -7.67 -1.07 -12.35
CA SER A 43 -8.89 -0.30 -12.15
C SER A 43 -9.13 0.10 -10.69
N ARG A 44 -8.46 -0.57 -9.74
CA ARG A 44 -8.60 -0.34 -8.30
C ARG A 44 -7.29 -0.57 -7.57
N VAL A 45 -6.98 0.30 -6.61
CA VAL A 45 -5.82 0.19 -5.73
C VAL A 45 -6.28 0.35 -4.29
N TYR A 46 -5.86 -0.57 -3.42
CA TYR A 46 -6.06 -0.53 -1.98
C TYR A 46 -4.70 -0.59 -1.30
N LEU A 47 -4.30 0.52 -0.69
CA LEU A 47 -3.05 0.62 0.07
C LEU A 47 -3.41 0.67 1.54
N ASP A 48 -2.91 -0.31 2.29
CA ASP A 48 -3.08 -0.36 3.73
C ASP A 48 -1.78 0.07 4.41
N PRO A 49 -1.74 1.27 5.02
CA PRO A 49 -0.59 1.72 5.78
C PRO A 49 -0.48 0.89 7.05
N THR A 50 0.52 0.01 7.09
CA THR A 50 0.85 -0.73 8.31
C THR A 50 2.08 -0.14 8.95
N PRO A 51 2.11 0.02 10.29
CA PRO A 51 3.35 0.23 11.02
C PRO A 51 4.37 -0.83 10.58
N GLY A 52 5.57 -0.37 10.27
CA GLY A 52 6.46 -1.06 9.36
C GLY A 52 6.80 -2.49 9.72
N PHE A 53 7.14 -3.28 8.71
CA PHE A 53 7.81 -4.56 8.92
C PHE A 53 9.14 -4.38 9.69
N ALA A 54 9.75 -3.19 9.61
CA ALA A 54 10.89 -2.82 10.45
C ALA A 54 10.52 -2.74 11.94
N GLN A 55 9.35 -2.20 12.29
CA GLN A 55 8.86 -2.17 13.67
C GLN A 55 8.52 -3.58 14.17
N ARG A 56 7.84 -4.39 13.36
CA ARG A 56 7.55 -5.81 13.68
C ARG A 56 8.80 -6.69 13.84
N ARG A 57 9.88 -6.48 13.06
CA ARG A 57 11.18 -7.13 13.29
C ARG A 57 11.84 -6.68 14.59
N THR A 58 11.71 -5.39 14.94
CA THR A 58 12.25 -4.84 16.20
C THR A 58 11.46 -5.38 17.41
N GLU A 59 10.16 -5.61 17.25
CA GLU A 59 9.25 -6.17 18.27
C GLU A 59 9.26 -7.72 18.32
N GLY A 60 10.07 -8.40 17.49
CA GLY A 60 10.16 -9.87 17.48
C GLY A 60 8.90 -10.59 16.97
N LEU A 61 7.98 -9.87 16.34
CA LEU A 61 6.76 -10.42 15.77
C LEU A 61 7.06 -11.04 14.40
N ASN A 62 7.40 -12.32 14.39
CA ASN A 62 7.62 -13.07 13.15
C ASN A 62 6.28 -13.19 12.38
N PRO A 63 6.19 -12.73 11.11
CA PRO A 63 4.93 -12.76 10.38
C PRO A 63 4.48 -14.16 9.92
N TRP A 64 5.33 -15.19 10.07
CA TRP A 64 5.00 -16.58 9.71
C TRP A 64 5.68 -17.57 10.69
N PRO A 65 4.95 -18.58 11.24
CA PRO A 65 5.55 -19.71 11.94
C PRO A 65 6.20 -20.71 10.99
#